data_AF-A0A2S4Y4B7-F1
#
_entry.id   AF-A0A2S4Y4B7-F1
#
_cell.length_a   1.000
_cell.length_b   1.000
_cell.length_c   1.000
_cell.angle_alpha   90.00
_cell.angle_beta   90.00
_cell.angle_gamma   90.00
#
_symmetry.space_group_name_H-M   'P 1'
#
loop_
_entity.id
_entity.type
_entity.pdbx_description
1 polymer ?
#
loop_
_entity_poly.entity_id
_entity_poly.type
_entity_poly.pdbx_seq_one_letter_code
_entity_poly.pdbx_strand_id
1 'polypeptide(L)'
;MLDHLADGGNVLVMLSEENSTVPMYVEEAAAIPAELADRIEVTTDGALAYLHLTALDWLPDHLRQRGLRFLRETVRVLASLPDAFLPPLLLEEPSSEASNLRFARLRTVRTLTEDRILPLSDYLFAPAASGPHTEWETSS
;
A
#
# COMPACT_ATOMS: atom_id res chain seq x y z
N MET A 1 12.25 7.31 -4.59
CA MET A 1 11.49 6.25 -3.88
C MET A 1 11.69 4.91 -4.56
N LEU A 2 11.45 4.81 -5.87
CA LEU A 2 11.82 3.61 -6.65
C LEU A 2 13.32 3.30 -6.56
N ASP A 3 14.18 4.32 -6.57
CA ASP A 3 15.63 4.12 -6.37
C ASP A 3 15.94 3.52 -5.00
N HIS A 4 15.33 4.04 -3.93
CA HIS A 4 15.48 3.50 -2.58
C HIS A 4 15.03 2.03 -2.49
N LEU A 5 13.93 1.68 -3.15
CA LEU A 5 13.45 0.31 -3.22
C LEU A 5 14.43 -0.58 -4.02
N ALA A 6 14.97 -0.08 -5.12
CA ALA A 6 15.97 -0.77 -5.94
C ALA A 6 17.29 -0.98 -5.20
N ASP A 7 17.67 -0.03 -4.34
CA ASP A 7 18.86 -0.09 -3.48
C ASP A 7 18.69 -1.00 -2.26
N GLY A 8 17.54 -1.68 -2.13
CA GLY A 8 17.25 -2.62 -1.03
C GLY A 8 16.69 -1.95 0.24
N GLY A 9 16.33 -0.66 0.17
CA GLY A 9 15.68 0.05 1.25
C GLY A 9 14.26 -0.44 1.52
N ASN A 10 13.85 -0.42 2.79
CA ASN A 10 12.53 -0.88 3.21
C ASN A 10 11.45 0.20 2.96
N VAL A 11 10.40 -0.18 2.23
CA VAL A 11 9.27 0.70 1.91
C VAL A 11 7.98 0.07 2.40
N LEU A 12 7.29 0.77 3.30
CA LEU A 12 5.93 0.44 3.73
C LEU A 12 4.95 1.36 3.00
N VAL A 13 4.04 0.78 2.22
CA VAL A 13 3.01 1.54 1.50
C VAL A 13 1.68 1.41 2.22
N MET A 14 1.18 2.54 2.71
CA MET A 14 -0.09 2.64 3.42
C MET A 14 -1.23 2.91 2.42
N LEU A 15 -2.19 1.99 2.34
CA LEU A 15 -3.30 2.03 1.40
C LEU A 15 -4.62 2.29 2.12
N SER A 16 -5.41 3.21 1.58
CA SER A 16 -6.77 3.53 2.02
C SER A 16 -7.81 3.08 0.99
N GLU A 17 -7.62 3.46 -0.27
CA GLU A 17 -8.56 3.29 -1.38
C GLU A 17 -7.82 3.05 -2.71
N GLU A 18 -8.52 2.45 -3.67
CA GLU A 18 -7.94 2.07 -4.98
C GLU A 18 -7.90 3.27 -5.93
N ASN A 19 -8.86 4.17 -5.80
CA ASN A 19 -8.91 5.43 -6.54
C ASN A 19 -9.09 6.56 -5.55
N SER A 20 -8.34 7.64 -5.74
CA SER A 20 -8.49 8.85 -4.97
C SER A 20 -8.78 10.01 -5.91
N THR A 21 -9.63 10.92 -5.46
CA THR A 21 -9.99 12.12 -6.22
C THR A 21 -9.46 13.34 -5.49
N VAL A 22 -8.61 14.12 -6.17
CA VAL A 22 -8.03 15.35 -5.63
C VAL A 22 -8.77 16.54 -6.24
N PRO A 23 -9.52 17.32 -5.45
CA PRO A 23 -10.11 18.56 -5.94
C PRO A 23 -9.02 19.64 -6.10
N MET A 24 -9.15 20.43 -7.15
CA MET A 24 -8.24 21.54 -7.46
C MET A 24 -8.95 22.62 -8.28
N TYR A 25 -8.35 23.81 -8.37
CA TYR A 25 -8.82 24.86 -9.25
C TYR A 25 -8.50 24.54 -10.72
N VAL A 26 -9.32 25.04 -11.65
CA VAL A 26 -9.10 24.81 -13.10
C VAL A 26 -7.77 25.40 -13.57
N GLU A 27 -7.35 26.51 -12.98
CA GLU A 27 -6.04 27.13 -13.25
C GLU A 27 -4.87 26.23 -12.80
N GLU A 28 -5.05 25.47 -11.71
CA GLU A 28 -4.06 24.48 -11.25
C GLU A 28 -4.04 23.26 -12.19
N ALA A 29 -5.21 22.81 -12.64
CA ALA A 29 -5.34 21.72 -13.61
C ALA A 29 -4.63 22.04 -14.94
N ALA A 30 -4.62 23.30 -15.38
CA ALA A 30 -3.90 23.73 -16.58
C ALA A 30 -2.37 23.60 -16.47
N ALA A 31 -1.82 23.52 -15.26
CA ALA A 31 -0.40 23.33 -15.01
C ALA A 31 0.00 21.85 -14.83
N ILE A 32 -0.96 20.92 -14.85
CA ILE A 32 -0.69 19.49 -14.71
C ILE A 32 -0.02 18.94 -15.97
N PRO A 33 0.94 18.00 -15.83
CA PRO A 33 1.56 17.32 -16.97
C PRO A 33 0.53 16.70 -17.92
N ALA A 34 0.77 16.81 -19.23
CA ALA A 34 -0.16 16.38 -20.27
C ALA A 34 -0.50 14.88 -20.19
N GLU A 35 0.40 14.07 -19.65
CA GLU A 35 0.23 12.64 -19.43
C GLU A 35 -0.88 12.30 -18.42
N LEU A 36 -1.30 13.28 -17.60
CA LEU A 36 -2.37 13.14 -16.63
C LEU A 36 -3.66 13.86 -17.06
N ALA A 37 -3.68 14.51 -18.22
CA ALA A 37 -4.83 15.30 -18.67
C ALA A 37 -6.11 14.46 -18.79
N ASP A 38 -6.00 13.21 -19.26
CA ASP A 38 -7.12 12.26 -19.36
C ASP A 38 -7.71 11.85 -18.00
N ARG A 39 -7.05 12.22 -16.90
CA ARG A 39 -7.49 11.95 -15.54
C ARG A 39 -8.17 13.16 -14.88
N ILE A 40 -8.34 14.25 -15.61
CA ILE A 40 -8.93 15.49 -15.11
C ILE A 40 -10.38 15.61 -15.57
N GLU A 41 -11.29 15.76 -14.62
CA GLU A 41 -12.70 16.07 -14.87
C GLU A 41 -12.99 17.50 -14.40
N VAL A 42 -13.35 18.40 -15.33
CA VAL A 42 -13.73 19.79 -15.00
C VAL A 42 -15.20 19.83 -14.57
N THR A 43 -15.50 20.52 -13.48
CA THR A 43 -16.88 20.67 -12.98
C THR A 43 -17.75 21.48 -13.93
N THR A 44 -19.08 21.31 -13.83
CA THR A 44 -20.05 21.98 -14.72
C THR A 44 -20.05 23.51 -14.60
N ASP A 45 -19.63 24.06 -13.46
CA ASP A 45 -19.47 25.49 -13.23
C ASP A 45 -18.11 26.04 -13.72
N GLY A 46 -17.20 25.17 -14.16
CA GLY A 46 -15.89 25.53 -14.69
C GLY A 46 -14.93 26.15 -13.67
N ALA A 47 -15.25 26.10 -12.38
CA ALA A 47 -14.42 26.69 -11.32
C ALA A 47 -13.43 25.68 -10.72
N LEU A 48 -13.79 24.39 -10.70
CA LEU A 48 -13.00 23.32 -10.13
C LEU A 48 -12.73 22.21 -11.14
N ALA A 49 -11.72 21.41 -10.83
CA ALA A 49 -11.46 20.16 -11.51
C ALA A 49 -11.15 19.06 -10.47
N TYR A 50 -11.41 17.83 -10.86
CA TYR A 50 -11.10 16.63 -10.12
C TYR A 50 -10.01 15.86 -10.84
N LEU A 51 -8.87 15.65 -10.17
CA LEU A 51 -7.83 14.74 -10.65
C LEU A 51 -8.08 13.35 -10.08
N HIS A 52 -8.30 12.37 -10.95
CA HIS A 52 -8.49 10.97 -10.57
C HIS A 52 -7.16 10.22 -10.57
N LEU A 53 -6.73 9.76 -9.41
CA LEU A 53 -5.50 9.01 -9.23
C LEU A 53 -5.80 7.56 -8.91
N THR A 54 -5.18 6.64 -9.66
CA THR A 54 -5.20 5.22 -9.33
C THR A 54 -4.06 4.93 -8.35
N ALA A 55 -4.36 4.25 -7.25
CA ALA A 55 -3.35 3.85 -6.29
C ALA A 55 -2.25 3.01 -6.97
N LEU A 56 -1.00 3.24 -6.56
CA LEU A 56 0.17 2.46 -6.96
C LEU A 56 0.56 2.58 -8.44
N ASP A 57 0.09 3.60 -9.16
CA ASP A 57 0.46 3.85 -10.56
C ASP A 57 1.96 4.15 -10.76
N TRP A 58 2.65 4.57 -9.70
CA TRP A 58 4.10 4.76 -9.66
C TRP A 58 4.90 3.47 -9.50
N LEU A 59 4.28 2.33 -9.17
CA LEU A 59 4.95 1.04 -9.03
C LEU A 59 5.04 0.30 -10.37
N PRO A 60 6.09 -0.53 -10.58
CA PRO A 60 6.10 -1.53 -11.63
C PRO A 60 4.86 -2.43 -11.59
N ASP A 61 4.36 -2.85 -12.75
CA ASP A 61 3.06 -3.52 -12.89
C ASP A 61 2.85 -4.72 -11.95
N HIS A 62 3.87 -5.56 -11.76
CA HIS A 62 3.79 -6.72 -10.87
C HIS A 62 3.59 -6.32 -9.39
N LEU A 63 4.31 -5.30 -8.91
CA LEU A 63 4.18 -4.78 -7.54
C LEU A 63 2.87 -4.02 -7.36
N ARG A 64 2.44 -3.28 -8.39
CA ARG A 64 1.13 -2.64 -8.42
C ARG A 64 0.01 -3.67 -8.29
N GLN A 65 0.05 -4.75 -9.07
CA GLN A 65 -0.94 -5.84 -8.99
C GLN A 65 -0.94 -6.51 -7.61
N ARG A 66 0.24 -6.72 -7.02
CA ARG A 66 0.39 -7.23 -5.65
C ARG A 66 -0.30 -6.33 -4.63
N GLY A 67 -0.06 -5.02 -4.65
CA GLY A 67 -0.69 -4.08 -3.72
C GLY A 67 -2.20 -3.91 -3.93
N LEU A 68 -2.67 -3.92 -5.18
CA LEU A 68 -4.11 -3.89 -5.48
C LEU A 68 -4.84 -5.14 -5.00
N ARG A 69 -4.20 -6.32 -5.11
CA ARG A 69 -4.72 -7.57 -4.53
C ARG A 69 -4.84 -7.47 -3.00
N PHE A 70 -3.78 -7.01 -2.33
CA PHE A 70 -3.82 -6.79 -0.88
C PHE A 70 -4.95 -5.83 -0.48
N LEU A 71 -5.12 -4.73 -1.20
CA LEU A 71 -6.20 -3.77 -0.93
C LEU A 71 -7.58 -4.43 -1.03
N ARG A 72 -7.83 -5.22 -2.08
CA ARG A 72 -9.11 -5.93 -2.27
C ARG A 72 -9.34 -6.99 -1.20
N GLU A 73 -8.30 -7.70 -0.78
CA GLU A 73 -8.36 -8.67 0.32
C GLU A 73 -8.69 -7.99 1.64
N THR A 74 -8.03 -6.87 1.96
CA THR A 74 -8.34 -6.12 3.19
C THR A 74 -9.75 -5.56 3.19
N VAL A 75 -10.27 -5.06 2.06
CA VAL A 75 -11.69 -4.64 1.95
C VAL A 75 -12.63 -5.79 2.31
N ARG A 76 -12.37 -7.01 1.82
CA ARG A 76 -13.18 -8.19 2.14
C ARG A 76 -13.11 -8.57 3.62
N VAL A 77 -11.91 -8.54 4.22
CA VAL A 77 -11.70 -8.83 5.65
C VAL A 77 -12.43 -7.80 6.53
N LEU A 78 -12.33 -6.52 6.18
CA LEU A 78 -13.02 -5.44 6.89
C LEU A 78 -14.55 -5.58 6.81
N ALA A 79 -15.08 -6.07 5.69
CA ALA A 79 -16.50 -6.29 5.51
C ALA A 79 -17.03 -7.56 6.22
N SER A 80 -16.17 -8.54 6.50
CA SER A 80 -16.58 -9.85 7.03
C SER A 80 -16.44 -9.98 8.54
N LEU A 81 -15.61 -9.16 9.19
CA LEU A 81 -15.34 -9.25 10.63
C LEU A 81 -15.90 -8.05 11.39
N PRO A 82 -16.48 -8.26 12.59
CA PRO A 82 -16.81 -7.16 13.49
C PRO A 82 -15.58 -6.36 13.89
N ASP A 83 -15.76 -5.05 14.09
CA ASP A 83 -14.68 -4.08 14.34
C ASP A 83 -13.74 -4.47 15.49
N ALA A 84 -14.30 -5.09 16.54
CA ALA A 84 -13.58 -5.53 17.74
C ALA A 84 -12.56 -6.67 17.49
N PHE A 85 -12.72 -7.44 16.41
CA PHE A 85 -11.81 -8.54 16.05
C PHE A 85 -10.72 -8.11 15.08
N LEU A 86 -10.81 -6.90 14.54
CA LEU A 86 -9.88 -6.42 13.54
C LEU A 86 -8.69 -5.74 14.22
N PRO A 87 -7.43 -6.00 13.77
CA PRO A 87 -6.25 -5.35 14.32
C PRO A 87 -6.19 -3.86 13.90
N PRO A 88 -5.43 -3.01 14.61
CA PRO A 88 -5.33 -1.58 14.28
C PRO A 88 -4.59 -1.32 12.94
N LEU A 89 -3.76 -2.26 12.51
CA LEU A 89 -3.02 -2.25 11.25
C LEU A 89 -3.23 -3.61 10.58
N LEU A 90 -3.73 -3.61 9.35
CA LEU A 90 -3.68 -4.78 8.49
C LEU A 90 -2.39 -4.70 7.69
N LEU A 91 -1.56 -5.74 7.78
CA LEU A 91 -0.26 -5.81 7.13
C LEU A 91 -0.27 -6.98 6.15
N GLU A 92 0.28 -6.77 4.97
CA GLU A 92 0.49 -7.84 4.00
C GLU A 92 1.45 -8.88 4.58
N GLU A 93 1.25 -10.16 4.31
CA GLU A 93 2.21 -11.21 4.68
C GLU A 93 3.57 -11.02 3.98
N PRO A 94 4.68 -11.47 4.58
CA PRO A 94 5.99 -11.40 3.94
C PRO A 94 6.01 -12.14 2.60
N SER A 95 6.54 -11.49 1.57
CA SER A 95 6.68 -12.05 0.22
C SER A 95 8.15 -12.31 -0.10
N SER A 96 8.43 -13.39 -0.82
CA SER A 96 9.75 -13.64 -1.41
C SER A 96 10.04 -12.72 -2.61
N GLU A 97 8.99 -12.29 -3.31
CA GLU A 97 9.06 -11.25 -4.34
C GLU A 97 9.07 -9.88 -3.66
N ALA A 98 10.16 -9.10 -3.81
CA ALA A 98 10.36 -7.79 -3.20
C ALA A 98 10.10 -7.77 -1.68
N SER A 99 10.97 -8.43 -0.92
CA SER A 99 10.86 -8.57 0.54
C SER A 99 10.96 -7.24 1.30
N ASN A 100 11.61 -6.25 0.69
CA ASN A 100 11.75 -4.88 1.20
C ASN A 100 10.56 -3.97 0.85
N LEU A 101 9.51 -4.48 0.19
CA LEU A 101 8.24 -3.78 -0.04
C LEU A 101 7.11 -4.49 0.69
N ARG A 102 6.34 -3.75 1.49
CA ARG A 102 5.14 -4.25 2.17
C ARG A 102 3.98 -3.29 2.00
N PHE A 103 2.78 -3.84 1.82
CA PHE A 103 1.54 -3.06 1.84
C PHE A 103 0.86 -3.16 3.21
N ALA A 104 0.28 -2.05 3.66
CA ALA A 104 -0.47 -2.02 4.90
C ALA A 104 -1.69 -1.12 4.78
N ARG A 105 -2.68 -1.34 5.66
CA ARG A 105 -3.88 -0.51 5.77
C ARG A 105 -4.11 -0.14 7.23
N LEU A 106 -4.09 1.16 7.49
CA LEU A 106 -4.37 1.69 8.82
C LEU A 106 -5.87 1.65 9.08
N ARG A 107 -6.26 1.14 10.25
CA ARG A 107 -7.64 1.25 10.73
C ARG A 107 -7.79 2.31 11.81
N THR A 108 -6.77 2.44 12.67
CA THR A 108 -6.78 3.45 13.74
C THR A 108 -5.44 4.16 13.79
N VAL A 109 -5.48 5.49 13.90
CA VAL A 109 -4.27 6.30 14.05
C VAL A 109 -3.60 5.95 15.38
N ARG A 110 -2.31 5.63 15.31
CA ARG A 110 -1.46 5.34 16.46
C ARG A 110 -0.27 6.28 16.39
N THR A 111 0.02 6.96 17.50
CA THR A 111 1.23 7.78 17.62
C THR A 111 2.43 6.85 17.71
N LEU A 112 3.39 7.02 16.81
CA LEU A 112 4.69 6.36 16.85
C LEU A 112 5.73 7.37 17.32
N THR A 113 6.53 6.97 18.31
CA THR A 113 7.70 7.72 18.75
C THR A 113 8.94 7.19 18.03
N GLU A 114 9.95 8.04 17.87
CA GLU A 114 11.15 7.72 17.08
C GLU A 114 11.89 6.47 17.59
N ASP A 115 11.90 6.25 18.91
CA ASP A 115 12.47 5.05 19.56
C ASP A 115 11.78 3.73 19.16
N ARG A 116 10.57 3.81 18.59
CA ARG A 116 9.78 2.65 18.16
C ARG A 116 9.86 2.36 16.67
N ILE A 117 10.42 3.28 15.87
CA ILE A 117 10.46 3.12 14.41
C ILE A 117 11.42 2.01 13.99
N LEU A 118 12.63 1.96 14.55
CA LEU A 118 13.63 0.95 14.19
C LEU A 118 13.15 -0.49 14.52
N PRO A 119 12.73 -0.80 15.77
CA PRO A 119 12.23 -2.14 16.08
C PRO A 119 10.98 -2.52 15.27
N LEU A 120 10.14 -1.54 14.95
CA LEU A 120 8.96 -1.77 14.12
C LEU A 120 9.36 -2.10 12.68
N SER A 121 10.34 -1.39 12.11
CA SER A 121 10.89 -1.71 10.78
C SER A 121 11.39 -3.14 10.72
N ASP A 122 12.22 -3.56 11.69
CA ASP A 122 12.76 -4.92 11.73
C ASP A 122 11.66 -5.98 11.79
N TYR A 123 10.61 -5.73 12.58
CA TYR A 123 9.45 -6.61 12.68
C TYR A 123 8.64 -6.65 11.38
N LEU A 124 8.34 -5.48 10.80
CA LEU A 124 7.52 -5.35 9.59
C LEU A 124 8.17 -5.99 8.38
N PHE A 125 9.50 -5.97 8.28
CA PHE A 125 10.26 -6.50 7.15
C PHE A 125 11.03 -7.78 7.48
N ALA A 126 10.72 -8.42 8.62
CA ALA A 126 11.24 -9.73 8.93
C ALA A 126 10.91 -10.71 7.79
N PRO A 127 11.87 -11.57 7.38
CA PRO A 127 11.64 -12.53 6.32
C PRO A 127 10.50 -13.48 6.70
N ALA A 128 9.81 -14.02 5.69
CA ALA A 128 8.85 -15.09 5.89
C ALA A 128 9.54 -16.20 6.69
N ALA A 129 9.00 -16.56 7.86
CA ALA A 129 9.51 -17.69 8.61
C ALA A 129 9.52 -18.89 7.66
N SER A 130 10.71 -19.41 7.35
CA SER A 130 10.82 -20.65 6.59
C SER A 130 10.08 -21.71 7.40
N GLY A 131 8.92 -22.15 6.92
CA GLY A 131 8.18 -23.23 7.56
C GLY A 131 9.10 -24.44 7.79
N PRO A 132 8.88 -25.23 8.85
CA PRO A 132 9.80 -26.28 9.23
C PRO A 132 10.02 -27.25 8.06
N HIS A 133 11.29 -27.48 7.71
CA HIS A 133 11.71 -28.62 6.91
C HIS A 133 11.18 -29.88 7.61
N THR A 134 10.17 -30.50 7.01
CA THR A 134 9.62 -31.76 7.51
C THR A 134 10.59 -32.90 7.19
N GLU A 135 11.68 -33.02 7.95
CA GLU A 135 12.44 -34.26 8.06
C GLU A 135 11.68 -35.20 8.98
N TRP A 136 10.66 -35.90 8.44
CA TRP A 136 10.30 -37.19 9.03
C TRP A 136 11.35 -38.18 8.55
N GLU A 137 12.44 -38.29 9.32
CA GLU A 137 13.31 -39.46 9.27
C GLU A 137 12.43 -40.71 9.43
N THR A 138 12.43 -41.51 8.37
CA THR A 138 11.97 -42.89 8.41
C THR A 138 12.99 -43.66 9.24
N SER A 139 12.70 -43.87 10.52
CA SER A 139 13.39 -44.90 11.32
C SER A 139 12.53 -46.14 11.38
N SER A 140 13.16 -47.22 10.91
CA SER A 140 12.69 -48.60 10.81
C SER A 140 12.52 -49.29 12.16
#